data_AF-A0A838L640-F1
#
_entry.id   AF-A0A838L640-F1
#
_cell.length_a   1.000
_cell.length_b   1.000
_cell.length_c   1.000
_cell.angle_alpha   90.00
_cell.angle_beta   90.00
_cell.angle_gamma   90.00
#
_symmetry.space_group_name_H-M   'P 1'
#
loop_
_entity.id
_entity.type
_entity.pdbx_description
1 polymer ?
#
loop_
_entity_poly.entity_id
_entity_poly.type
_entity_poly.pdbx_seq_one_letter_code
_entity_poly.pdbx_strand_id
1 'polypeptide(L)'
;MRAILAAILGCVFGGCTASGAALAKPVGLTCTAANGAIVRLNLDIAARRYQKEGFPSVPIESVTDHRVVLMHDKTATLVVTAFLDRDTMTYVAASEEALTHQRSETRYACVIGPAFSVANTG
;
A
#
# COMPACT_ATOMS: atom_id res chain seq x y z
N MET A 1 -65.16 -1.56 -26.96
CA MET A 1 -64.10 -0.84 -27.72
C MET A 1 -63.17 -0.23 -26.69
N ARG A 2 -62.05 -0.87 -26.33
CA ARG A 2 -60.69 -0.71 -26.90
C ARG A 2 -60.22 0.75 -26.99
N ALA A 3 -59.23 1.09 -26.15
CA ALA A 3 -58.09 2.02 -26.32
C ALA A 3 -57.78 2.62 -24.92
N ILE A 4 -56.96 2.00 -24.06
CA ILE A 4 -55.48 2.09 -24.02
C ILE A 4 -54.97 3.39 -24.65
N LEU A 5 -54.82 4.43 -23.83
CA LEU A 5 -53.97 5.59 -24.14
C LEU A 5 -52.68 5.44 -23.33
N ALA A 6 -51.60 5.14 -24.04
CA ALA A 6 -50.24 5.11 -23.55
C ALA A 6 -49.60 6.48 -23.69
N ALA A 7 -49.13 7.03 -22.57
CA ALA A 7 -48.05 7.99 -22.44
C ALA A 7 -47.61 7.88 -20.98
N ILE A 8 -46.34 7.61 -20.66
CA ILE A 8 -45.27 8.61 -20.64
C ILE A 8 -43.93 7.89 -20.80
N LEU A 9 -43.20 8.36 -21.81
CA LEU A 9 -41.75 8.61 -21.86
C LEU A 9 -40.89 8.12 -20.68
N GLY A 10 -39.91 7.28 -21.02
CA GLY A 10 -38.51 7.69 -20.86
C GLY A 10 -37.88 7.56 -19.47
N CYS A 11 -37.69 6.32 -19.01
CA CYS A 11 -36.56 5.95 -18.15
C CYS A 11 -35.90 4.70 -18.76
N VAL A 12 -35.35 4.83 -19.97
CA VAL A 12 -34.39 3.86 -20.50
C VAL A 12 -33.14 4.01 -19.67
N PHE A 13 -32.96 3.06 -18.75
CA PHE A 13 -31.71 2.68 -18.12
C PHE A 13 -30.72 3.83 -18.01
N GLY A 14 -30.95 4.66 -16.98
CA GLY A 14 -29.92 5.54 -16.46
C GLY A 14 -28.70 4.68 -16.18
N GLY A 15 -27.76 4.73 -17.13
CA GLY A 15 -26.44 4.20 -16.95
C GLY A 15 -25.93 4.83 -15.68
N CYS A 16 -25.82 4.02 -14.64
CA CYS A 16 -24.83 4.27 -13.62
C CYS A 16 -23.51 4.37 -14.40
N THR A 17 -23.10 5.59 -14.74
CA THR A 17 -21.68 5.90 -14.69
C THR A 17 -21.32 5.62 -13.24
N ALA A 18 -21.01 4.35 -12.97
CA ALA A 18 -20.02 4.03 -11.99
C ALA A 18 -18.87 4.93 -12.39
N SER A 19 -18.77 6.06 -11.69
CA SER A 19 -17.52 6.76 -11.51
C SER A 19 -16.62 5.65 -11.00
N GLY A 20 -15.96 4.96 -11.93
CA GLY A 20 -14.88 4.06 -11.64
C GLY A 20 -13.89 4.99 -10.99
N ALA A 21 -13.96 5.07 -9.66
CA ALA A 21 -12.87 5.57 -8.86
C ALA A 21 -11.69 4.82 -9.42
N ALA A 22 -10.86 5.52 -10.20
CA ALA A 22 -9.67 4.94 -10.77
C ALA A 22 -8.97 4.35 -9.57
N LEU A 23 -8.96 3.01 -9.47
CA LEU A 23 -8.26 2.32 -8.39
C LEU A 23 -6.86 2.89 -8.46
N ALA A 24 -6.49 3.68 -7.45
CA ALA A 24 -5.25 4.42 -7.47
C ALA A 24 -4.16 3.37 -7.70
N LYS A 25 -3.47 3.46 -8.83
CA LYS A 25 -2.49 2.43 -9.18
C LYS A 25 -1.43 2.41 -8.08
N PRO A 26 -0.92 1.23 -7.71
CA PRO A 26 0.18 1.14 -6.76
C PRO A 26 1.33 2.05 -7.21
N VAL A 27 1.91 2.76 -6.27
CA VAL A 27 3.08 3.61 -6.47
C VAL A 27 4.33 2.78 -6.19
N GLY A 28 5.26 2.74 -7.14
CA GLY A 28 6.56 2.11 -6.92
C GLY A 28 7.49 3.03 -6.14
N LEU A 29 8.23 2.46 -5.20
CA LEU A 29 9.26 3.13 -4.41
C LEU A 29 10.55 2.33 -4.53
N THR A 30 11.65 3.03 -4.79
CA THR A 30 13.00 2.48 -4.67
C THR A 30 13.69 3.20 -3.52
N CYS A 31 14.00 2.45 -2.46
CA CYS A 31 14.54 2.96 -1.20
C CYS A 31 15.98 2.48 -1.02
N THR A 32 16.92 3.40 -0.85
CA THR A 32 18.36 3.09 -0.73
C THR A 32 18.90 3.53 0.62
N ALA A 33 19.55 2.63 1.34
CA ALA A 33 20.25 2.93 2.60
C ALA A 33 21.66 3.47 2.35
N ALA A 34 22.25 4.11 3.36
CA ALA A 34 23.59 4.69 3.27
C ALA A 34 24.70 3.67 2.97
N ASN A 35 24.48 2.40 3.32
CA ASN A 35 25.40 1.29 3.02
C ASN A 35 25.20 0.70 1.60
N GLY A 36 24.33 1.28 0.78
CA GLY A 36 24.03 0.81 -0.58
C GLY A 36 22.97 -0.29 -0.67
N ALA A 37 22.38 -0.74 0.45
CA ALA A 37 21.29 -1.69 0.41
C ALA A 37 20.03 -1.08 -0.23
N ILE A 38 19.36 -1.83 -1.10
CA ILE A 38 18.18 -1.38 -1.86
C ILE A 38 16.95 -2.19 -1.44
N VAL A 39 15.84 -1.50 -1.24
CA VAL A 39 14.51 -2.07 -1.02
C VAL A 39 13.54 -1.47 -2.02
N ARG A 40 12.85 -2.32 -2.78
CA ARG A 40 11.79 -1.90 -3.70
C ARG A 40 10.41 -2.24 -3.11
N LEU A 41 9.52 -1.26 -3.08
CA LEU A 41 8.15 -1.40 -2.57
C LEU A 41 7.14 -0.95 -3.62
N ASN A 42 6.02 -1.67 -3.76
CA ASN A 42 4.80 -1.14 -4.33
C ASN A 42 3.87 -0.77 -3.19
N LEU A 43 3.32 0.44 -3.22
CA LEU A 43 2.43 0.96 -2.20
C LEU A 43 1.08 1.33 -2.81
N ASP A 44 0.02 0.67 -2.36
CA ASP A 44 -1.35 0.99 -2.70
C ASP A 44 -2.09 1.42 -1.43
N ILE A 45 -2.05 2.72 -1.14
CA ILE A 45 -2.69 3.30 0.04
C ILE A 45 -4.21 3.18 -0.06
N ALA A 46 -4.78 3.29 -1.28
CA ALA A 46 -6.21 3.22 -1.50
C ALA A 46 -6.75 1.81 -1.21
N ALA A 47 -6.05 0.77 -1.66
CA ALA A 47 -6.38 -0.62 -1.34
C ALA A 47 -5.86 -1.07 0.04
N ARG A 48 -5.13 -0.21 0.76
CA ARG A 48 -4.41 -0.53 2.00
C ARG A 48 -3.52 -1.77 1.87
N ARG A 49 -2.75 -1.86 0.80
CA ARG A 49 -1.81 -2.97 0.54
C ARG A 49 -0.43 -2.45 0.19
N TYR A 50 0.58 -3.23 0.50
CA TYR A 50 1.91 -3.01 -0.02
C TYR A 50 2.51 -4.32 -0.50
N GLN A 51 3.61 -4.22 -1.24
CA GLN A 51 4.38 -5.37 -1.69
C GLN A 51 5.85 -5.01 -1.68
N LYS A 52 6.66 -5.85 -1.05
CA LYS A 52 8.12 -5.77 -1.18
C LYS A 52 8.56 -6.67 -2.35
N GLU A 53 9.55 -6.22 -3.11
CA GLU A 53 10.12 -7.04 -4.17
C GLU A 53 10.56 -8.42 -3.66
N GLY A 54 10.20 -9.47 -4.39
CA GLY A 54 10.43 -10.86 -3.98
C GLY A 54 9.40 -11.45 -3.01
N PHE A 55 8.40 -10.67 -2.57
CA PHE A 55 7.36 -11.11 -1.63
C PHE A 55 5.94 -10.88 -2.17
N PRO A 56 4.95 -11.64 -1.68
CA PRO A 56 3.55 -11.40 -2.01
C PRO A 56 3.08 -10.05 -1.46
N SER A 57 2.02 -9.51 -2.07
CA SER A 57 1.37 -8.31 -1.51
C SER A 57 0.62 -8.66 -0.23
N VAL A 58 0.82 -7.86 0.81
CA VAL A 58 0.20 -8.02 2.13
C VAL A 58 -0.49 -6.71 2.58
N PRO A 59 -1.40 -6.76 3.57
CA PRO A 59 -2.08 -5.57 4.07
C PRO A 59 -1.13 -4.55 4.73
N ILE A 60 -1.44 -3.26 4.60
CA ILE A 60 -0.83 -2.18 5.38
C ILE A 60 -1.49 -2.13 6.75
N GLU A 61 -0.69 -2.23 7.81
CA GLU A 61 -1.17 -2.23 9.18
C GLU A 61 -1.91 -0.94 9.57
N SER A 62 -1.29 0.23 9.35
CA SER A 62 -1.93 1.52 9.61
C SER A 62 -1.42 2.62 8.69
N VAL A 63 -2.27 3.62 8.45
CA VAL A 63 -1.97 4.81 7.64
C VAL A 63 -2.35 6.03 8.46
N THR A 64 -1.43 6.99 8.56
CA THR A 64 -1.66 8.32 9.11
C THR A 64 -1.24 9.36 8.08
N ASP A 65 -1.46 10.64 8.38
CA ASP A 65 -1.07 11.73 7.48
C ASP A 65 0.44 11.75 7.23
N HIS A 66 1.24 11.43 8.25
CA HIS A 66 2.70 11.49 8.20
C HIS A 66 3.38 10.14 7.97
N ARG A 67 2.70 9.03 8.27
CA ARG A 67 3.33 7.70 8.25
C ARG A 67 2.44 6.61 7.66
N VAL A 68 3.08 5.66 7.02
CA VAL A 68 2.48 4.39 6.62
C VAL A 68 3.19 3.27 7.34
N VAL A 69 2.53 2.63 8.30
CA VAL A 69 3.08 1.47 9.01
C VAL A 69 2.79 0.23 8.16
N LEU A 70 3.84 -0.35 7.61
CA LEU A 70 3.76 -1.49 6.70
C LEU A 70 3.69 -2.80 7.48
N MET A 71 4.47 -2.93 8.55
CA MET A 71 4.41 -4.06 9.47
C MET A 71 4.85 -3.67 10.88
N HIS A 72 4.28 -4.38 11.84
CA HIS A 72 4.69 -4.44 13.22
C HIS A 72 4.40 -5.87 13.67
N ASP A 73 5.45 -6.67 13.74
CA ASP A 73 5.37 -8.03 14.22
C ASP A 73 6.07 -8.13 15.57
N LYS A 74 5.44 -8.82 16.51
CA LYS A 74 5.95 -8.99 17.87
C LYS A 74 5.90 -10.46 18.24
N THR A 75 7.09 -10.99 18.49
CA THR A 75 7.31 -12.34 19.02
C THR A 75 7.81 -12.25 20.47
N ALA A 76 8.00 -13.39 21.13
CA ALA A 76 8.53 -13.43 22.49
C ALA A 76 9.96 -12.88 22.61
N THR A 77 10.73 -12.88 21.52
CA THR A 77 12.15 -12.53 21.52
C THR A 77 12.47 -11.31 20.67
N LEU A 78 11.61 -10.94 19.73
CA LEU A 78 11.89 -9.91 18.74
C LEU A 78 10.63 -9.11 18.38
N VAL A 79 10.78 -7.80 18.31
CA VAL A 79 9.82 -6.87 17.71
C VAL A 79 10.43 -6.38 16.39
N VAL A 80 9.71 -6.52 15.29
CA VAL A 80 10.10 -6.00 13.97
C VAL A 80 9.08 -4.96 13.53
N THR A 81 9.57 -3.80 13.13
CA THR A 81 8.72 -2.72 12.63
C THR A 81 9.26 -2.22 11.29
N ALA A 82 8.35 -1.93 10.37
CA ALA A 82 8.71 -1.24 9.15
C ALA A 82 7.65 -0.20 8.79
N PHE A 83 8.09 1.02 8.51
CA PHE A 83 7.20 2.12 8.15
C PHE A 83 7.84 3.02 7.09
N LEU A 84 6.99 3.74 6.36
CA LEU A 84 7.38 4.82 5.46
C LEU A 84 6.96 6.16 6.09
N ASP A 85 7.92 7.04 6.31
CA ASP A 85 7.66 8.43 6.65
C ASP A 85 7.36 9.21 5.36
N ARG A 86 6.17 9.80 5.29
CA ARG A 86 5.62 10.42 4.07
C ARG A 86 6.18 11.81 3.82
N ASP A 87 6.56 12.51 4.88
CA ASP A 87 7.09 13.87 4.78
C ASP A 87 8.53 13.85 4.27
N THR A 88 9.30 12.87 4.74
CA THR A 88 10.72 12.73 4.40
C THR A 88 10.99 11.67 3.32
N MET A 89 9.95 10.96 2.85
CA MET A 89 10.07 9.82 1.94
C MET A 89 11.14 8.82 2.41
N THR A 90 11.16 8.51 3.71
CA THR A 90 12.14 7.62 4.32
C THR A 90 11.47 6.33 4.76
N TYR A 91 11.92 5.20 4.21
CA TYR A 91 11.56 3.89 4.72
C TYR A 91 12.48 3.52 5.87
N VAL A 92 11.90 3.10 7.00
CA VAL A 92 12.62 2.69 8.19
C VAL A 92 12.25 1.24 8.48
N ALA A 93 13.26 0.39 8.58
CA ALA A 93 13.14 -0.96 9.08
C ALA A 93 13.90 -1.04 10.41
N ALA A 94 13.22 -1.46 11.47
CA ALA A 94 13.81 -1.60 12.79
C ALA A 94 13.45 -2.95 13.40
N SER A 95 14.38 -3.49 14.18
CA SER A 95 14.17 -4.66 15.00
C SER A 95 14.67 -4.39 16.41
N GLU A 96 13.94 -4.85 17.42
CA GLU A 96 14.31 -4.74 18.83
C GLU A 96 14.20 -6.10 19.50
N GLU A 97 15.27 -6.54 20.15
CA GLU A 97 15.23 -7.73 21.00
C GLU A 97 14.41 -7.47 22.26
N ALA A 98 13.40 -8.31 22.50
CA ALA A 98 12.39 -8.04 23.53
C ALA A 98 12.93 -8.15 24.97
N LEU A 99 13.99 -8.93 25.19
CA LEU A 99 14.58 -9.18 26.52
C LEU A 99 15.69 -8.20 26.86
N THR A 100 16.52 -7.85 25.88
CA THR A 100 17.72 -7.01 26.05
C THR A 100 17.46 -5.56 25.66
N HIS A 101 16.34 -5.29 24.98
CA HIS A 101 16.02 -4.01 24.34
C HIS A 101 17.09 -3.56 23.34
N GLN A 102 17.91 -4.47 22.84
CA GLN A 102 18.90 -4.16 21.82
C GLN A 102 18.18 -3.85 20.52
N ARG A 103 18.37 -2.63 20.00
CA ARG A 103 17.67 -2.13 18.83
C ARG A 103 18.62 -1.95 17.64
N SER A 104 18.20 -2.45 16.50
CA SER A 104 18.79 -2.18 15.20
C SER A 104 17.79 -1.40 14.35
N GLU A 105 18.26 -0.37 13.65
CA GLU A 105 17.45 0.46 12.78
C GLU A 105 18.23 0.74 11.50
N THR A 106 17.59 0.59 10.35
CA THR A 106 18.13 1.00 9.06
C THR A 106 17.14 1.92 8.36
N ARG A 107 17.67 3.04 7.85
CA ARG A 107 16.91 4.06 7.13
C ARG A 107 17.29 4.05 5.66
N TYR A 108 16.27 4.16 4.81
CA TYR A 108 16.39 4.12 3.37
C TYR A 108 15.71 5.36 2.79
N ALA A 109 16.45 6.15 2.02
CA ALA A 109 15.88 7.27 1.28
C ALA A 109 15.13 6.73 0.06
N CYS A 110 13.84 7.03 -0.05
CA CYS A 110 12.99 6.53 -1.12
C CYS A 110 12.77 7.55 -2.22
N VAL A 111 12.80 7.08 -3.46
CA VAL A 111 12.36 7.82 -4.64
C VAL A 111 11.14 7.15 -5.25
N ILE A 112 10.17 7.96 -5.66
CA ILE A 112 8.98 7.50 -6.37
C ILE A 112 9.36 7.09 -7.79
N GLY A 113 8.84 5.95 -8.24
CA GLY A 113 9.06 5.43 -9.57
C GLY A 113 7.90 4.54 -10.03
N PRO A 114 8.06 3.85 -11.17
CA PRO A 114 7.06 2.90 -11.64
C PRO A 114 6.92 1.74 -10.65
N ALA A 115 5.67 1.30 -10.42
CA ALA A 115 5.42 0.05 -9.72
C ALA A 115 6.04 -1.11 -10.50
N PHE A 116 6.58 -2.09 -9.77
CA PHE A 116 7.12 -3.30 -10.38
C PHE A 116 6.05 -4.39 -10.44
N SER A 117 6.06 -5.19 -11.50
CA SER A 117 5.22 -6.37 -11.57
C SER A 117 5.91 -7.53 -10.85
N VAL A 118 5.18 -8.23 -10.01
CA VAL A 118 5.63 -9.50 -9.45
C VAL A 118 4.73 -10.57 -10.05
N ALA A 119 5.32 -11.63 -10.59
CA ALA A 119 4.52 -12.79 -10.97
C ALA A 119 3.82 -13.28 -9.69
N ASN A 120 2.50 -13.27 -9.68
CA ASN A 120 1.74 -13.97 -8.65
C ASN A 120 2.08 -15.45 -8.82
N THR A 121 3.03 -15.96 -8.05
CA THR A 121 3.15 -17.39 -7.79
C THR A 121 2.01 -17.73 -6.84
N GLY A 122 0.81 -17.83 -7.41
CA GLY A 122 -0.38 -18.39 -6.77
C GLY A 122 -0.24 -19.88 -6.56
#